data_AF-A0A1V3PY16-F1
#
_entry.id   AF-A0A1V3PY16-F1
#
_cell.length_a   1.000
_cell.length_b   1.000
_cell.length_c   1.000
_cell.angle_alpha   90.00
_cell.angle_beta   90.00
_cell.angle_gamma   90.00
#
_symmetry.space_group_name_H-M   'P 1'
#
loop_
_entity.id
_entity.type
_entity.pdbx_description
1 polymer ?
#
loop_
_entity_poly.entity_id
_entity_poly.type
_entity_poly.pdbx_seq_one_letter_code
_entity_poly.pdbx_strand_id
1 'polypeptide(L)'
;MFGLFRKGTLLGDELTEWQFDVFAWLLRHTGGFDAFKHHRLIQPTPQFFERQGAQGQAFAETIFAQVRGHAGMADWPCTLQAQEDDPNPLVAPTLLVQGAPSSPGGTFRATEDGALITYHPCKVNEPMSLIATFAHELAHYRTARFPEPPPGGWDVWEPATDLTAVFLGFGLFLANSRFHFAQHSDGQTMGWRSQWQGYLSEPEILHMHAIFATLLELPMVETLKHLKPALRGTYRRLHKDVGQAASELDKLRAI
;
A
#
# COMPACT_ATOMS: atom_id res chain seq x y z
N MET A 1 22.45 35.80 -16.27
CA MET A 1 21.28 35.22 -15.58
C MET A 1 21.29 33.73 -15.85
N PHE A 2 21.76 32.92 -14.90
CA PHE A 2 21.77 31.46 -15.02
C PHE A 2 20.42 30.94 -14.53
N GLY A 3 19.55 30.54 -15.47
CA GLY A 3 18.33 29.82 -15.12
C GLY A 3 18.70 28.53 -14.41
N LEU A 4 18.33 28.41 -13.14
CA LEU A 4 18.44 27.17 -12.39
C LEU A 4 17.59 26.12 -13.12
N PHE A 5 18.24 25.14 -13.74
CA PHE A 5 17.58 23.93 -14.19
C PHE A 5 16.87 23.32 -12.98
N ARG A 6 15.55 23.47 -12.89
CA ARG A 6 14.73 22.75 -11.91
C ARG A 6 14.87 21.28 -12.29
N LYS A 7 15.71 20.54 -11.56
CA LYS A 7 15.73 19.08 -11.70
C LYS A 7 14.33 18.60 -11.36
N GLY A 8 13.68 17.92 -12.31
CA GLY A 8 12.38 17.30 -12.08
C GLY A 8 12.42 16.35 -10.87
N THR A 9 11.26 16.06 -10.31
CA THR A 9 11.14 15.14 -9.17
C THR A 9 11.66 13.76 -9.54
N LEU A 10 12.04 12.93 -8.56
CA LEU A 10 12.48 11.57 -8.84
C LEU A 10 11.43 10.74 -9.60
N LEU A 11 10.14 10.97 -9.35
CA LEU A 11 9.04 10.27 -10.01
C LEU A 11 8.65 10.86 -11.37
N GLY A 12 9.12 12.06 -11.69
CA GLY A 12 8.56 12.86 -12.78
C GLY A 12 7.32 13.62 -12.33
N ASP A 13 7.07 14.74 -12.98
CA ASP A 13 6.10 15.73 -12.52
C ASP A 13 4.66 15.18 -12.57
N GLU A 14 4.27 14.52 -13.66
CA GLU A 14 2.90 14.02 -13.85
C GLU A 14 2.53 12.91 -12.83
N LEU A 15 3.47 12.02 -12.50
CA LEU A 15 3.26 10.99 -11.48
C LEU A 15 3.25 11.60 -10.06
N THR A 16 4.07 12.63 -9.83
CA THR A 16 4.07 13.39 -8.58
C THR A 16 2.71 14.06 -8.36
N GLU A 17 2.22 14.78 -9.36
CA GLU A 17 0.93 15.47 -9.35
C GLU A 17 -0.21 14.48 -9.10
N TRP A 18 -0.23 13.34 -9.80
CA TRP A 18 -1.24 12.30 -9.58
C TRP A 18 -1.26 11.79 -8.13
N GLN A 19 -0.11 11.56 -7.49
CA GLN A 19 -0.10 11.12 -6.10
C GLN A 19 -0.64 12.18 -5.13
N PHE A 20 -0.37 13.47 -5.38
CA PHE A 20 -0.97 14.56 -4.63
C PHE A 20 -2.49 14.62 -4.84
N ASP A 21 -2.97 14.41 -6.07
CA ASP A 21 -4.40 14.35 -6.38
C ASP A 21 -5.09 13.17 -5.69
N VAL A 22 -4.45 11.99 -5.67
CA VAL A 22 -4.96 10.81 -4.94
C VAL A 22 -5.01 11.10 -3.44
N PHE A 23 -3.98 11.73 -2.88
CA PHE A 23 -3.99 12.13 -1.47
C PHE A 23 -5.13 13.10 -1.15
N ALA A 24 -5.35 14.09 -2.02
CA ALA A 24 -6.45 15.05 -1.89
C ALA A 24 -7.82 14.34 -1.97
N TRP A 25 -7.97 13.39 -2.90
CA TRP A 25 -9.17 12.56 -3.02
C TRP A 25 -9.43 11.74 -1.76
N LEU A 26 -8.40 11.12 -1.18
CA LEU A 26 -8.52 10.40 0.08
C LEU A 26 -9.00 11.34 1.20
N LEU A 27 -8.35 12.49 1.39
CA LEU A 27 -8.75 13.46 2.41
C LEU A 27 -10.23 13.86 2.27
N ARG A 28 -10.70 14.21 1.06
CA ARG A 28 -12.10 14.61 0.84
C ARG A 28 -13.11 13.53 1.26
N HIS A 29 -12.77 12.25 1.07
CA HIS A 29 -13.66 11.13 1.35
C HIS A 29 -13.41 10.45 2.70
N THR A 30 -12.44 10.93 3.48
CA THR A 30 -12.13 10.39 4.82
C THR A 30 -12.22 11.40 5.95
N GLY A 31 -12.88 12.54 5.75
CA GLY A 31 -13.12 13.55 6.80
C GLY A 31 -12.07 14.66 6.87
N GLY A 32 -11.34 14.88 5.78
CA GLY A 32 -10.38 15.97 5.64
C GLY A 32 -9.06 15.77 6.39
N PHE A 33 -8.24 16.82 6.39
CA PHE A 33 -6.95 16.85 7.04
C PHE A 33 -7.05 16.72 8.56
N ASP A 34 -8.14 17.24 9.16
CA ASP A 34 -8.40 17.11 10.59
C ASP A 34 -8.52 15.65 11.04
N ALA A 35 -9.28 14.83 10.31
CA ALA A 35 -9.36 13.39 10.57
C ALA A 35 -8.01 12.70 10.30
N PHE A 36 -7.34 13.09 9.22
CA PHE A 36 -6.06 12.50 8.81
C PHE A 36 -4.95 12.66 9.87
N LYS A 37 -4.91 13.78 10.62
CA LYS A 37 -3.94 13.98 11.71
C LYS A 37 -3.96 12.91 12.80
N HIS A 38 -5.05 12.14 12.91
CA HIS A 38 -5.17 11.03 13.86
C HIS A 38 -4.59 9.72 13.33
N HIS A 39 -4.22 9.65 12.04
CA HIS A 39 -3.51 8.52 11.48
C HIS A 39 -2.13 8.36 12.12
N ARG A 40 -1.62 7.13 12.12
CA ARG A 40 -0.33 6.79 12.72
C ARG A 40 0.52 6.06 11.70
N LEU A 41 1.83 6.29 11.75
CA LEU A 41 2.77 5.42 11.06
C LEU A 41 2.76 4.05 11.71
N ILE A 42 2.20 3.06 11.01
CA ILE A 42 2.16 1.68 11.50
C ILE A 42 3.53 1.05 11.28
N GLN A 43 4.16 0.60 12.37
CA GLN A 43 5.52 0.05 12.35
C GLN A 43 5.50 -1.47 12.57
N PRO A 44 6.47 -2.22 12.03
CA PRO A 44 6.60 -3.66 12.26
C PRO A 44 7.20 -3.94 13.64
N THR A 45 6.48 -3.55 14.69
CA THR A 45 6.90 -3.70 16.09
C THR A 45 5.78 -4.33 16.92
N PRO A 46 6.11 -4.95 18.07
CA PRO A 46 5.11 -5.50 18.98
C PRO A 46 4.09 -4.48 19.49
N GLN A 47 4.41 -3.18 19.45
CA GLN A 47 3.47 -2.11 19.82
C GLN A 47 2.26 -2.03 18.86
N PHE A 48 2.46 -2.35 17.59
CA PHE A 48 1.40 -2.39 16.59
C PHE A 48 0.89 -3.81 16.35
N PHE A 49 1.77 -4.81 16.42
CA PHE A 49 1.42 -6.20 16.13
C PHE A 49 1.81 -7.12 17.28
N GLU A 50 0.87 -7.30 18.21
CA GLU A 50 1.04 -8.23 19.31
C GLU A 50 0.97 -9.67 18.80
N ARG A 51 2.00 -10.47 19.10
CA ARG A 51 2.00 -11.91 18.83
C ARG A 51 1.51 -12.65 20.07
N GLN A 52 0.23 -12.96 20.13
CA GLN A 52 -0.36 -13.73 21.25
C GLN A 52 -0.11 -15.25 21.15
N GLY A 53 1.07 -15.66 20.65
CA GLY A 53 1.42 -17.08 20.47
C GLY A 53 0.62 -17.84 19.38
N ALA A 54 -0.28 -17.15 18.67
CA ALA A 54 -1.08 -17.71 17.59
C ALA A 54 -0.21 -18.24 16.42
N GLN A 55 -0.68 -19.30 15.77
CA GLN A 55 -0.03 -19.93 14.62
C GLN A 55 -1.05 -20.24 13.52
N GLY A 56 -0.57 -20.46 12.29
CA GLY A 56 -1.43 -20.84 11.17
C GLY A 56 -2.54 -19.82 10.91
N GLN A 57 -3.77 -20.31 10.78
CA GLN A 57 -4.96 -19.49 10.57
C GLN A 57 -5.23 -18.52 11.73
N ALA A 58 -5.08 -18.94 12.98
CA ALA A 58 -5.30 -18.06 14.14
C ALA A 58 -4.33 -16.87 14.13
N PHE A 59 -3.11 -17.06 13.61
CA PHE A 59 -2.17 -15.95 13.43
C PHE A 59 -2.65 -14.98 12.35
N ALA A 60 -3.12 -15.48 11.20
CA ALA A 60 -3.67 -14.64 10.14
C ALA A 60 -4.87 -13.81 10.63
N GLU A 61 -5.80 -14.43 11.36
CA GLU A 61 -6.97 -13.76 11.95
C GLU A 61 -6.57 -12.67 12.95
N THR A 62 -5.59 -12.97 13.82
CA THR A 62 -5.06 -11.98 14.78
C THR A 62 -4.45 -10.78 14.06
N ILE A 63 -3.60 -11.04 13.05
CA ILE A 63 -2.97 -9.98 12.27
C ILE A 63 -4.02 -9.19 11.51
N PHE A 64 -4.99 -9.85 10.88
CA PHE A 64 -6.07 -9.18 10.15
C PHE A 64 -6.88 -8.26 11.05
N ALA A 65 -7.25 -8.70 12.25
CA ALA A 65 -7.96 -7.88 13.22
C ALA A 65 -7.15 -6.64 13.63
N GLN A 66 -5.83 -6.78 13.83
CA GLN A 66 -4.93 -5.67 14.14
C GLN A 66 -4.80 -4.69 12.96
N VAL A 67 -4.61 -5.19 11.73
CA VAL A 67 -4.57 -4.34 10.52
C VAL A 67 -5.88 -3.57 10.36
N ARG A 68 -7.03 -4.25 10.51
CA ARG A 68 -8.36 -3.63 10.45
C ARG A 68 -8.55 -2.55 11.51
N GLY A 69 -8.07 -2.80 12.73
CA GLY A 69 -8.07 -1.81 13.81
C GLY A 69 -7.24 -0.57 13.49
N HIS A 70 -6.00 -0.78 13.05
CA HIS A 70 -5.09 0.32 12.66
C HIS A 70 -5.58 1.12 11.45
N ALA A 71 -6.30 0.47 10.53
CA ALA A 71 -6.95 1.12 9.38
C ALA A 71 -8.22 1.92 9.75
N GLY A 72 -8.62 1.96 11.03
CA GLY A 72 -9.84 2.64 11.47
C GLY A 72 -11.12 1.94 11.01
N MET A 73 -11.05 0.63 10.78
CA MET A 73 -12.14 -0.20 10.24
C MET A 73 -12.57 -1.30 11.21
N ALA A 74 -12.24 -1.19 12.51
CA ALA A 74 -12.48 -2.22 13.52
C ALA A 74 -13.94 -2.73 13.54
N ASP A 75 -14.89 -1.82 13.36
CA ASP A 75 -16.33 -2.08 13.39
C ASP A 75 -16.93 -2.33 11.99
N TRP A 76 -16.09 -2.38 10.95
CA TRP A 76 -16.57 -2.60 9.59
C TRP A 76 -16.83 -4.10 9.38
N PRO A 77 -18.01 -4.47 8.84
CA PRO A 77 -18.33 -5.86 8.59
C PRO A 77 -17.39 -6.40 7.52
N CYS A 78 -16.60 -7.41 7.89
CA CYS A 78 -15.62 -8.03 7.03
C CYS A 78 -15.33 -9.45 7.52
N THR A 79 -15.39 -10.41 6.60
CA THR A 79 -15.04 -11.81 6.85
C THR A 79 -13.68 -12.11 6.23
N LEU A 80 -12.84 -12.84 6.96
CA LEU A 80 -11.56 -13.33 6.49
C LEU A 80 -11.67 -14.81 6.11
N GLN A 81 -11.12 -15.20 4.96
CA GLN A 81 -11.07 -16.59 4.52
C GLN A 81 -9.70 -16.97 3.94
N ALA A 82 -9.20 -18.15 4.27
CA ALA A 82 -8.02 -18.71 3.60
C ALA A 82 -8.37 -19.16 2.17
N GLN A 83 -7.52 -18.85 1.20
CA GLN A 83 -7.61 -19.42 -0.15
C GLN A 83 -7.21 -20.90 -0.14
N GLU A 84 -7.57 -21.63 -1.20
CA GLU A 84 -6.99 -22.95 -1.46
C GLU A 84 -5.49 -22.80 -1.78
N ASP A 85 -4.68 -23.80 -1.39
CA ASP A 85 -3.27 -23.81 -1.74
C ASP A 85 -3.10 -23.99 -3.25
N ASP A 86 -2.15 -23.25 -3.83
CA ASP A 86 -1.74 -23.47 -5.22
C ASP A 86 -1.31 -24.93 -5.45
N PRO A 87 -1.62 -25.52 -6.62
CA PRO A 87 -1.19 -26.87 -6.94
C PRO A 87 0.34 -26.96 -6.91
N ASN A 88 0.86 -28.00 -6.25
CA ASN A 88 2.30 -28.19 -6.08
C ASN A 88 3.00 -28.25 -7.46
N PRO A 89 3.89 -27.30 -7.80
CA PRO A 89 4.59 -27.29 -9.09
C PRO A 89 5.63 -28.41 -9.21
N LEU A 90 6.02 -29.03 -8.08
CA LEU A 90 6.86 -30.22 -8.03
C LEU A 90 6.00 -31.48 -8.23
N VAL A 91 5.87 -31.89 -9.50
CA VAL A 91 5.22 -33.16 -9.85
C VAL A 91 6.17 -34.36 -9.64
N ALA A 92 7.48 -34.12 -9.52
CA ALA A 92 8.51 -35.10 -9.18
C ALA A 92 9.74 -34.39 -8.55
N PRO A 93 10.67 -35.11 -7.87
CA PRO A 93 11.80 -34.50 -7.13
C PRO A 93 12.72 -33.56 -7.93
N THR A 94 12.69 -33.64 -9.26
CA THR A 94 13.50 -32.83 -10.18
C THR A 94 12.68 -32.16 -11.28
N LEU A 95 11.34 -32.31 -11.28
CA LEU A 95 10.49 -31.79 -12.35
C LEU A 95 9.58 -30.69 -11.79
N LEU A 96 9.88 -29.46 -12.18
CA LEU A 96 9.17 -28.25 -11.78
C LEU A 96 8.38 -27.74 -12.99
N VAL A 97 7.07 -27.62 -12.84
CA VAL A 97 6.21 -27.05 -13.89
C VAL A 97 6.43 -25.53 -13.92
N GLN A 98 7.03 -25.04 -15.00
CA GLN A 98 7.15 -23.60 -15.26
C GLN A 98 5.78 -23.05 -15.66
N GLY A 99 5.32 -21.97 -15.01
CA GLY A 99 4.02 -21.34 -15.29
C GLY A 99 2.82 -22.03 -14.65
N ALA A 100 3.01 -22.77 -13.55
CA ALA A 100 1.89 -23.18 -12.71
C ALA A 100 1.09 -21.92 -12.28
N PRO A 101 -0.25 -21.94 -12.32
CA PRO A 101 -1.06 -20.81 -11.87
C PRO A 101 -0.67 -20.48 -10.43
N SER A 102 -0.30 -19.23 -10.18
CA SER A 102 -0.09 -18.75 -8.82
C SER A 102 -1.25 -17.85 -8.44
N SER A 103 -1.93 -18.22 -7.35
CA SER A 103 -3.07 -17.46 -6.84
C SER A 103 -2.61 -16.13 -6.26
N PRO A 104 -3.46 -15.09 -6.31
CA PRO A 104 -3.11 -13.78 -5.75
C PRO A 104 -2.89 -13.90 -4.23
N GLY A 105 -1.98 -13.09 -3.68
CA GLY A 105 -1.66 -13.13 -2.25
C GLY A 105 -2.86 -12.88 -1.32
N GLY A 106 -3.88 -12.17 -1.82
CA GLY A 106 -5.18 -11.93 -1.22
C GLY A 106 -6.20 -11.50 -2.27
N THR A 107 -7.47 -11.40 -1.88
CA THR A 107 -8.50 -10.79 -2.74
C THR A 107 -9.54 -10.08 -1.89
N PHE A 108 -10.16 -9.05 -2.47
CA PHE A 108 -11.31 -8.36 -1.94
C PHE A 108 -12.55 -8.64 -2.80
N ARG A 109 -13.68 -8.84 -2.14
CA ARG A 109 -15.00 -8.87 -2.77
C ARG A 109 -16.01 -8.16 -1.87
N ALA A 110 -16.72 -7.18 -2.42
CA ALA A 110 -17.88 -6.61 -1.75
C ALA A 110 -19.02 -7.64 -1.65
N THR A 111 -19.68 -7.70 -0.51
CA THR A 111 -20.86 -8.55 -0.27
C THR A 111 -22.05 -7.67 0.15
N GLU A 112 -23.25 -8.25 0.23
CA GLU A 112 -24.44 -7.50 0.68
C GLU A 112 -24.25 -6.93 2.10
N ASP A 113 -23.62 -7.70 2.98
CA ASP A 113 -23.44 -7.33 4.40
C ASP A 113 -22.07 -6.68 4.70
N GLY A 114 -21.16 -6.58 3.73
CA GLY A 114 -19.82 -6.02 3.96
C GLY A 114 -18.79 -6.42 2.92
N ALA A 115 -17.73 -7.10 3.37
CA ALA A 115 -16.64 -7.55 2.50
C ALA A 115 -16.17 -8.97 2.85
N LEU A 116 -15.83 -9.73 1.83
CA LEU A 116 -15.02 -10.94 1.95
C LEU A 116 -13.59 -10.58 1.56
N ILE A 117 -12.66 -10.80 2.49
CA ILE A 117 -11.23 -10.68 2.26
C ILE A 117 -10.62 -12.07 2.34
N THR A 118 -9.77 -12.40 1.38
CA THR A 118 -9.03 -13.67 1.36
C THR A 118 -7.54 -13.47 1.49
N TYR A 119 -6.82 -14.53 1.90
CA TYR A 119 -5.36 -14.56 1.88
C TYR A 119 -4.84 -15.93 1.46
N HIS A 120 -3.69 -15.93 0.81
CA HIS A 120 -2.99 -17.17 0.49
C HIS A 120 -2.31 -17.74 1.75
N PRO A 121 -2.54 -19.00 2.15
CA PRO A 121 -2.00 -19.58 3.39
C PRO A 121 -0.48 -19.49 3.52
N CYS A 122 0.26 -19.57 2.42
CA CYS A 122 1.73 -19.43 2.42
C CYS A 122 2.22 -18.11 3.04
N LYS A 123 1.40 -17.05 3.00
CA LYS A 123 1.73 -15.71 3.53
C LYS A 123 1.77 -15.65 5.05
N VAL A 124 1.21 -16.63 5.76
CA VAL A 124 1.31 -16.74 7.23
C VAL A 124 2.77 -16.74 7.69
N ASN A 125 3.67 -17.29 6.89
CA ASN A 125 5.11 -17.35 7.18
C ASN A 125 5.86 -16.07 6.77
N GLU A 126 5.20 -15.11 6.14
CA GLU A 126 5.74 -13.83 5.67
C GLU A 126 4.96 -12.65 6.27
N PRO A 127 5.07 -12.36 7.58
CA PRO A 127 4.19 -11.39 8.26
C PRO A 127 4.16 -10.00 7.62
N MET A 128 5.29 -9.52 7.11
CA MET A 128 5.36 -8.23 6.40
C MET A 128 4.50 -8.23 5.14
N SER A 129 4.56 -9.31 4.35
CA SER A 129 3.75 -9.44 3.13
C SER A 129 2.29 -9.65 3.48
N LEU A 130 1.98 -10.44 4.51
CA LEU A 130 0.61 -10.68 4.95
C LEU A 130 -0.07 -9.38 5.40
N ILE A 131 0.62 -8.56 6.19
CA ILE A 131 0.12 -7.25 6.63
C ILE A 131 -0.11 -6.33 5.43
N ALA A 132 0.83 -6.29 4.47
CA ALA A 132 0.68 -5.48 3.27
C ALA A 132 -0.55 -5.93 2.44
N THR A 133 -0.75 -7.23 2.28
CA THR A 133 -1.93 -7.79 1.60
C THR A 133 -3.21 -7.36 2.31
N PHE A 134 -3.31 -7.54 3.62
CA PHE A 134 -4.52 -7.12 4.33
C PHE A 134 -4.77 -5.62 4.27
N ALA A 135 -3.73 -4.80 4.37
CA ALA A 135 -3.87 -3.35 4.24
C ALA A 135 -4.39 -2.95 2.87
N HIS A 136 -3.93 -3.62 1.81
CA HIS A 136 -4.38 -3.44 0.44
C HIS A 136 -5.85 -3.86 0.25
N GLU A 137 -6.25 -5.05 0.70
CA GLU A 137 -7.64 -5.50 0.56
C GLU A 137 -8.62 -4.63 1.38
N LEU A 138 -8.20 -4.13 2.54
CA LEU A 138 -8.97 -3.17 3.33
C LEU A 138 -9.04 -1.79 2.66
N ALA A 139 -7.99 -1.39 1.95
CA ALA A 139 -7.99 -0.18 1.13
C ALA A 139 -8.98 -0.29 -0.05
N HIS A 140 -9.10 -1.45 -0.69
CA HIS A 140 -10.17 -1.70 -1.66
C HIS A 140 -11.54 -1.52 -1.00
N TYR A 141 -11.74 -2.11 0.18
CA TYR A 141 -13.01 -1.97 0.89
C TYR A 141 -13.35 -0.50 1.24
N ARG A 142 -12.34 0.27 1.64
CA ARG A 142 -12.47 1.71 1.92
C ARG A 142 -12.90 2.48 0.68
N THR A 143 -12.20 2.30 -0.43
CA THR A 143 -12.38 3.08 -1.65
C THR A 143 -13.59 2.66 -2.48
N ALA A 144 -14.01 1.40 -2.41
CA ALA A 144 -15.24 0.90 -3.06
C ALA A 144 -16.52 1.63 -2.62
N ARG A 145 -16.47 2.31 -1.47
CA ARG A 145 -17.59 3.07 -0.90
C ARG A 145 -17.57 4.55 -1.27
N PHE A 146 -16.53 5.02 -1.94
CA PHE A 146 -16.44 6.43 -2.32
C PHE A 146 -17.41 6.73 -3.48
N PRO A 147 -18.00 7.93 -3.51
CA PRO A 147 -19.02 8.28 -4.51
C PRO A 147 -18.44 8.54 -5.91
N GLU A 148 -17.13 8.71 -6.02
CA GLU A 148 -16.42 9.00 -7.26
C GLU A 148 -15.18 8.12 -7.42
N PRO A 149 -14.77 7.79 -8.65
CA PRO A 149 -13.54 7.06 -8.91
C PRO A 149 -12.31 7.84 -8.40
N PRO A 150 -11.15 7.17 -8.23
CA PRO A 150 -9.91 7.87 -7.98
C PRO A 150 -9.52 8.79 -9.15
N PRO A 151 -8.66 9.78 -8.92
CA PRO A 151 -8.05 10.56 -9.99
C PRO A 151 -7.43 9.66 -11.05
N GLY A 152 -7.80 9.85 -12.32
CA GLY A 152 -7.42 8.96 -13.42
C GLY A 152 -8.44 7.88 -13.78
N GLY A 153 -9.50 7.69 -12.98
CA GLY A 153 -10.62 6.80 -13.27
C GLY A 153 -10.45 5.37 -12.74
N TRP A 154 -11.39 4.48 -13.07
CA TRP A 154 -11.38 3.09 -12.58
C TRP A 154 -10.22 2.25 -13.12
N ASP A 155 -9.63 2.64 -14.25
CA ASP A 155 -8.46 1.98 -14.84
C ASP A 155 -7.24 2.03 -13.92
N VAL A 156 -7.21 2.98 -12.97
CA VAL A 156 -6.13 3.17 -12.00
C VAL A 156 -6.57 2.89 -10.56
N TRP A 157 -7.69 2.17 -10.38
CA TRP A 157 -8.21 1.89 -9.05
C TRP A 157 -7.29 1.01 -8.22
N GLU A 158 -6.57 0.09 -8.86
CA GLU A 158 -5.57 -0.72 -8.18
C GLU A 158 -4.40 0.14 -7.64
N PRO A 159 -3.62 0.85 -8.47
CA PRO A 159 -2.55 1.70 -7.93
C PRO A 159 -3.05 2.75 -6.91
N ALA A 160 -4.27 3.28 -7.05
CA ALA A 160 -4.89 4.13 -6.03
C ALA A 160 -5.20 3.39 -4.71
N THR A 161 -5.52 2.09 -4.76
CA THR A 161 -5.70 1.22 -3.60
C THR A 161 -4.39 1.01 -2.86
N ASP A 162 -3.29 0.73 -3.57
CA ASP A 162 -1.95 0.70 -2.97
C ASP A 162 -1.63 2.01 -2.24
N LEU A 163 -1.89 3.17 -2.86
CA LEU A 163 -1.69 4.47 -2.21
C LEU A 163 -2.62 4.67 -1.01
N THR A 164 -3.83 4.15 -1.06
CA THR A 164 -4.76 4.18 0.06
C THR A 164 -4.23 3.37 1.24
N ALA A 165 -3.63 2.20 1.01
CA ALA A 165 -2.99 1.44 2.09
C ALA A 165 -1.81 2.22 2.72
N VAL A 166 -1.04 2.98 1.93
CA VAL A 166 -0.02 3.91 2.45
C VAL A 166 -0.66 5.02 3.29
N PHE A 167 -1.74 5.64 2.81
CA PHE A 167 -2.49 6.68 3.53
C PHE A 167 -3.07 6.19 4.86
N LEU A 168 -3.48 4.92 4.93
CA LEU A 168 -3.92 4.26 6.17
C LEU A 168 -2.75 3.95 7.13
N GLY A 169 -1.51 4.26 6.76
CA GLY A 169 -0.32 4.17 7.62
C GLY A 169 0.57 2.96 7.35
N PHE A 170 0.28 2.14 6.34
CA PHE A 170 0.98 0.88 6.08
C PHE A 170 2.12 0.97 5.04
N GLY A 171 2.59 2.18 4.71
CA GLY A 171 3.60 2.38 3.66
C GLY A 171 4.90 1.58 3.86
N LEU A 172 5.33 1.37 5.12
CA LEU A 172 6.49 0.53 5.42
C LEU A 172 6.31 -0.93 5.02
N PHE A 173 5.09 -1.47 5.11
CA PHE A 173 4.79 -2.86 4.76
C PHE A 173 4.78 -3.04 3.25
N LEU A 174 4.08 -2.14 2.53
CA LEU A 174 4.04 -2.15 1.08
C LEU A 174 5.44 -1.99 0.48
N ALA A 175 6.20 -0.96 0.90
CA ALA A 175 7.54 -0.71 0.39
C ALA A 175 8.50 -1.89 0.64
N ASN A 176 8.40 -2.54 1.79
CA ASN A 176 9.29 -3.66 2.12
C ASN A 176 8.85 -5.02 1.54
N SER A 177 7.62 -5.18 1.07
CA SER A 177 7.12 -6.48 0.56
C SER A 177 6.88 -6.50 -0.95
N ARG A 178 7.07 -5.35 -1.63
CA ARG A 178 6.67 -5.15 -3.02
C ARG A 178 7.21 -6.16 -4.04
N PHE A 179 8.46 -6.62 -3.87
CA PHE A 179 9.04 -7.65 -4.73
C PHE A 179 8.21 -8.95 -4.79
N HIS A 180 7.51 -9.30 -3.70
CA HIS A 180 6.64 -10.49 -3.67
C HIS A 180 5.29 -10.26 -4.36
N PHE A 181 4.81 -9.02 -4.47
CA PHE A 181 3.59 -8.69 -5.19
C PHE A 181 3.81 -8.72 -6.72
N ALA A 182 4.94 -8.20 -7.20
CA ALA A 182 5.24 -8.12 -8.62
C ALA A 182 5.44 -9.47 -9.32
N GLN A 183 5.75 -10.55 -8.58
CA GLN A 183 5.88 -11.90 -9.17
C GLN A 183 4.55 -12.51 -9.63
N HIS A 184 3.40 -11.91 -9.25
CA HIS A 184 2.07 -12.42 -9.58
C HIS A 184 1.37 -11.60 -10.68
N SER A 185 2.01 -10.56 -11.23
CA SER A 185 1.48 -9.80 -12.37
C SER A 185 2.27 -10.12 -13.65
N ASP A 186 1.58 -10.65 -14.65
CA ASP A 186 2.14 -10.90 -15.98
C ASP A 186 2.25 -9.58 -16.77
N GLY A 187 3.37 -9.39 -17.47
CA GLY A 187 3.46 -8.41 -18.56
C GLY A 187 4.33 -7.16 -18.35
N GLN A 188 5.46 -7.14 -19.06
CA GLN A 188 6.23 -5.94 -19.40
C GLN A 188 5.42 -5.03 -20.32
N THR A 189 5.45 -3.70 -20.12
CA THR A 189 5.15 -2.75 -21.22
C THR A 189 5.73 -1.35 -21.01
N MET A 190 6.28 -0.77 -22.08
CA MET A 190 6.73 0.62 -22.18
C MET A 190 5.59 1.55 -22.64
N GLY A 191 5.28 2.57 -21.84
CA GLY A 191 4.34 3.66 -22.16
C GLY A 191 3.67 4.25 -20.91
N TRP A 192 3.30 5.54 -20.93
CA TRP A 192 2.84 6.29 -19.74
C TRP A 192 1.45 5.85 -19.24
N ARG A 193 0.47 5.65 -20.14
CA ARG A 193 -0.85 5.09 -19.80
C ARG A 193 -0.83 3.60 -19.44
N SER A 194 0.19 2.86 -19.90
CA SER A 194 0.38 1.44 -19.58
C SER A 194 1.10 1.21 -18.24
N GLN A 195 1.81 2.21 -17.69
CA GLN A 195 2.42 2.10 -16.35
C GLN A 195 1.36 1.95 -15.25
N TRP A 196 0.17 2.52 -15.45
CA TRP A 196 -0.95 2.47 -14.52
C TRP A 196 -1.71 1.14 -14.49
N GLN A 197 -1.45 0.25 -15.45
CA GLN A 197 -2.14 -1.04 -15.58
C GLN A 197 -1.49 -2.15 -14.72
N GLY A 198 -0.50 -1.81 -13.90
CA GLY A 198 0.16 -2.72 -12.98
C GLY A 198 0.36 -2.09 -11.61
N TYR A 199 0.96 -2.86 -10.71
CA TYR A 199 1.24 -2.40 -9.36
C TYR A 199 2.33 -1.31 -9.33
N LEU A 200 2.24 -0.38 -8.36
CA LEU A 200 3.18 0.73 -8.19
C LEU A 200 4.61 0.28 -7.83
N SER A 201 5.65 0.87 -8.39
CA SER A 201 7.04 0.60 -8.02
C SER A 201 7.39 1.03 -6.58
N GLU A 202 8.51 0.54 -6.04
CA GLU A 202 8.97 0.91 -4.69
C GLU A 202 9.15 2.44 -4.52
N PRO A 203 9.73 3.20 -5.50
CA PRO A 203 9.75 4.66 -5.44
C PRO A 203 8.36 5.31 -5.36
N GLU A 204 7.37 4.77 -6.06
CA GLU A 204 6.00 5.30 -6.06
C GLU A 204 5.34 5.16 -4.69
N ILE A 205 5.45 3.98 -4.07
CA ILE A 205 4.98 3.77 -2.69
C ILE A 205 5.70 4.71 -1.71
N LEU A 206 7.02 4.85 -1.86
CA LEU A 206 7.83 5.69 -0.97
C LEU A 206 7.55 7.18 -1.14
N HIS A 207 7.10 7.63 -2.30
CA HIS A 207 6.71 9.01 -2.50
C HIS A 207 5.41 9.33 -1.76
N MET A 208 4.38 8.49 -1.90
CA MET A 208 3.14 8.62 -1.13
C MET A 208 3.41 8.55 0.37
N HIS A 209 4.31 7.66 0.78
CA HIS A 209 4.75 7.55 2.18
C HIS A 209 5.47 8.83 2.64
N ALA A 210 6.24 9.47 1.77
CA ALA A 210 6.86 10.76 2.05
C ALA A 210 5.82 11.90 2.19
N ILE A 211 4.75 11.93 1.39
CA ILE A 211 3.64 12.87 1.56
C ILE A 211 3.00 12.65 2.94
N PHE A 212 2.63 11.41 3.26
CA PHE A 212 2.08 11.01 4.55
C PHE A 212 2.97 11.46 5.72
N ALA A 213 4.26 11.13 5.68
CA ALA A 213 5.21 11.46 6.72
C ALA A 213 5.43 12.97 6.87
N THR A 214 5.46 13.71 5.76
CA THR A 214 5.63 15.18 5.77
C THR A 214 4.41 15.87 6.36
N LEU A 215 3.20 15.42 6.01
CA LEU A 215 1.95 15.99 6.51
C LEU A 215 1.72 15.73 8.01
N LEU A 216 2.15 14.57 8.51
CA LEU A 216 2.10 14.23 9.93
C LEU A 216 3.36 14.67 10.70
N GLU A 217 4.27 15.41 10.05
CA GLU A 217 5.52 15.92 10.64
C GLU A 217 6.38 14.83 11.30
N LEU A 218 6.38 13.63 10.72
CA LEU A 218 7.08 12.48 11.28
C LEU A 218 8.60 12.61 11.11
N PRO A 219 9.38 12.33 12.16
CA PRO A 219 10.83 12.26 12.04
C PRO A 219 11.25 11.20 11.01
N MET A 220 12.07 11.59 10.03
CA MET A 220 12.54 10.70 8.96
C MET A 220 13.18 9.39 9.49
N VAL A 221 13.79 9.45 10.68
CA VAL A 221 14.41 8.29 11.36
C VAL A 221 13.41 7.15 11.62
N GLU A 222 12.14 7.46 11.88
CA GLU A 222 11.10 6.45 12.12
C GLU A 222 10.88 5.58 10.88
N THR A 223 10.91 6.19 9.70
CA THR A 223 10.81 5.44 8.44
C THR A 223 12.11 4.68 8.17
N LEU A 224 13.26 5.35 8.24
CA LEU A 224 14.56 4.76 7.88
C LEU A 224 14.92 3.53 8.72
N LYS A 225 14.52 3.53 10.00
CA LYS A 225 14.74 2.42 10.93
C LYS A 225 14.14 1.11 10.44
N HIS A 226 12.92 1.18 9.87
CA HIS A 226 12.14 0.01 9.48
C HIS A 226 12.16 -0.27 7.97
N LEU A 227 12.70 0.65 7.17
CA LEU A 227 12.85 0.47 5.73
C LEU A 227 14.07 -0.40 5.38
N LYS A 228 13.92 -1.28 4.38
CA LYS A 228 15.01 -2.06 3.79
C LYS A 228 16.20 -1.16 3.41
N PRO A 229 17.46 -1.55 3.68
CA PRO A 229 18.62 -0.71 3.44
C PRO A 229 18.72 -0.14 2.02
N ALA A 230 18.40 -0.93 1.00
CA ALA A 230 18.45 -0.55 -0.41
C ALA A 230 17.51 0.65 -0.74
N LEU A 231 16.41 0.79 -0.02
CA LEU A 231 15.40 1.82 -0.27
C LEU A 231 15.65 3.13 0.46
N ARG A 232 16.55 3.15 1.45
CA ARG A 232 16.81 4.32 2.30
C ARG A 232 17.34 5.52 1.50
N GLY A 233 18.18 5.27 0.49
CA GLY A 233 18.71 6.33 -0.39
C GLY A 233 17.59 6.99 -1.20
N THR A 234 16.76 6.18 -1.84
CA THR A 234 15.58 6.59 -2.61
C THR A 234 14.61 7.39 -1.74
N TYR A 235 14.26 6.89 -0.55
CA TYR A 235 13.34 7.58 0.36
C TYR A 235 13.84 8.97 0.78
N ARG A 236 15.13 9.13 1.11
CA ARG A 236 15.68 10.45 1.47
C ARG A 236 15.52 11.47 0.34
N ARG A 237 15.70 11.02 -0.91
CA ARG A 237 15.51 11.89 -2.07
C ARG A 237 14.04 12.26 -2.22
N LEU A 238 13.13 11.29 -2.20
CA LEU A 238 11.68 11.51 -2.32
C LEU A 238 11.14 12.42 -1.21
N HIS A 239 11.55 12.21 0.03
CA HIS A 239 11.17 13.07 1.16
C HIS A 239 11.65 14.51 0.98
N LYS A 240 12.82 14.72 0.37
CA LYS A 240 13.28 16.06 0.04
C LYS A 240 12.45 16.67 -1.09
N ASP A 241 12.15 15.91 -2.14
CA ASP A 241 11.34 16.36 -3.27
C ASP A 241 9.94 16.78 -2.79
N VAL A 242 9.27 15.96 -1.96
CA VAL A 242 7.97 16.29 -1.34
C VAL A 242 8.06 17.53 -0.46
N GLY A 243 9.10 17.65 0.36
CA GLY A 243 9.29 18.84 1.21
C GLY A 243 9.49 20.15 0.43
N GLN A 244 9.81 20.09 -0.86
CA GLN A 244 9.90 21.25 -1.74
C GLN A 244 8.57 21.60 -2.44
N ALA A 245 7.56 20.73 -2.34
CA ALA A 245 6.22 20.92 -2.91
C ALA A 245 5.28 21.66 -1.94
N ALA A 246 5.75 22.78 -1.37
CA ALA A 246 5.02 23.53 -0.33
C ALA A 246 3.57 23.89 -0.73
N SER A 247 3.37 24.34 -1.97
CA SER A 247 2.04 24.69 -2.47
C SER A 247 1.08 23.49 -2.50
N GLU A 248 1.56 22.28 -2.82
CA GLU A 248 0.70 21.10 -2.84
C GLU A 248 0.39 20.62 -1.42
N LEU A 249 1.38 20.65 -0.54
CA LEU A 249 1.19 20.33 0.88
C LEU A 249 0.18 21.28 1.55
N ASP A 250 0.23 22.58 1.24
CA ASP A 250 -0.70 23.57 1.80
C ASP A 250 -2.12 23.39 1.27
N LYS A 251 -2.28 22.99 -0.01
CA LYS A 251 -3.60 22.60 -0.54
C LYS A 251 -4.16 21.40 0.21
N LEU A 252 -3.34 20.37 0.46
CA LEU A 252 -3.78 19.18 1.22
C LEU A 252 -4.20 19.52 2.65
N ARG A 253 -3.46 20.41 3.32
CA ARG A 253 -3.80 20.87 4.69
C ARG A 253 -5.10 21.65 4.77
N ALA A 254 -5.56 22.23 3.66
CA ALA A 254 -6.76 23.04 3.59
C ALA A 254 -8.03 22.24 3.27
N ILE A 255 -7.91 20.94 2.96
CA ILE A 255 -9.04 20.00 2.75
C ILE A 255 -9.53 19.49 4.10
#